data_AF-A0A9W9YAP2-F1
#
_entry.id   AF-A0A9W9YAP2-F1
#
_cell.length_a   1.000
_cell.length_b   1.000
_cell.length_c   1.000
_cell.angle_alpha   90.00
_cell.angle_beta   90.00
_cell.angle_gamma   90.00
#
_symmetry.space_group_name_H-M   'P 1'
#
loop_
_entity.id
_entity.type
_entity.pdbx_description
1 polymer ?
#
loop_
_entity_poly.entity_id
_entity_poly.type
_entity_poly.pdbx_seq_one_letter_code
_entity_poly.pdbx_strand_id
1 'polypeptide(L)'
;MTREKALEVPSYLDFLCQQFGGEGCELLFAEYALKREYGEESTLFRYEMNKASSDFSHEYVWPAGGLSDIANAVERSAKRFGVKMYAKEKVKTLNRKDNMFVVHTDNFTVSTKKLVIAVPSFAFKEITGDVAAEIKSNPCLKEFFLTLPLKLQRFYSYPWWENVTSSHYNLTLKPFEIFRSAATCLVGTMPYSGRATPR
;
A
#
# COMPACT_ATOMS: atom_id res chain seq x y z
N MET A 1 -17.10 19.00 -3.48
CA MET A 1 -16.10 19.34 -4.52
C MET A 1 -16.34 18.44 -5.73
N THR A 2 -16.33 18.96 -6.95
CA THR A 2 -16.47 18.17 -8.20
C THR A 2 -15.09 17.74 -8.72
N ARG A 3 -15.04 16.77 -9.64
CA ARG A 3 -13.77 16.29 -10.21
C ARG A 3 -13.05 17.39 -10.99
N GLU A 4 -13.80 18.18 -11.74
CA GLU A 4 -13.29 19.30 -12.55
C GLU A 4 -12.65 20.35 -11.65
N LYS A 5 -13.30 20.70 -10.54
CA LYS A 5 -12.77 21.65 -9.56
C LYS A 5 -11.55 21.12 -8.80
N ALA A 6 -11.44 19.80 -8.64
CA ALA A 6 -10.26 19.16 -8.06
C ALA A 6 -9.04 19.17 -8.99
N LEU A 7 -9.24 19.32 -10.30
CA LEU A 7 -8.15 19.50 -11.28
C LEU A 7 -7.65 20.94 -11.33
N GLU A 8 -8.49 21.92 -10.98
CA GLU A 8 -8.12 23.35 -10.96
C GLU A 8 -7.17 23.72 -9.81
N VAL A 9 -7.25 22.99 -8.69
CA VAL A 9 -6.40 23.23 -7.52
C VAL A 9 -5.48 22.04 -7.31
N PRO A 10 -4.20 22.10 -7.74
CA PRO A 10 -3.32 20.93 -7.72
C PRO A 10 -2.91 20.49 -6.32
N SER A 11 -2.97 21.35 -5.31
CA SER A 11 -2.61 21.06 -3.91
C SER A 11 -3.84 21.09 -3.01
N TYR A 12 -4.12 19.97 -2.32
CA TYR A 12 -5.24 19.88 -1.39
C TYR A 12 -5.04 20.79 -0.17
N LEU A 13 -3.79 20.92 0.28
CA LEU A 13 -3.44 21.77 1.41
C LEU A 13 -3.69 23.25 1.09
N ASP A 14 -3.31 23.70 -0.11
CA ASP A 14 -3.55 25.08 -0.55
C ASP A 14 -5.05 25.35 -0.69
N PHE A 15 -5.82 24.37 -1.18
CA PHE A 15 -7.28 24.44 -1.21
C PHE A 15 -7.85 24.66 0.20
N LEU A 16 -7.42 23.88 1.19
CA LEU A 16 -7.91 24.03 2.57
C LEU A 16 -7.51 25.40 3.16
N CYS A 17 -6.27 25.82 2.98
CA CYS A 17 -5.82 27.13 3.48
C CYS A 17 -6.56 28.30 2.81
N GLN A 18 -6.94 28.19 1.53
CA GLN A 18 -7.82 29.18 0.89
C GLN A 18 -9.23 29.21 1.49
N GLN A 19 -9.77 28.06 1.92
CA GLN A 19 -11.10 28.00 2.53
C GLN A 19 -11.11 28.48 3.98
N PHE A 20 -10.07 28.16 4.75
CA PHE A 20 -10.02 28.45 6.20
C PHE A 20 -9.32 29.77 6.54
N GLY A 21 -8.67 30.42 5.58
CA GLY A 21 -7.90 31.64 5.82
C GLY A 21 -6.60 31.39 6.59
N GLY A 22 -5.85 32.46 6.87
CA GLY A 22 -4.51 32.38 7.47
C GLY A 22 -4.49 31.70 8.85
N GLU A 23 -5.39 32.09 9.74
CA GLU A 23 -5.46 31.54 11.11
C GLU A 23 -5.88 30.06 11.13
N GLY A 24 -6.86 29.68 10.30
CA GLY A 24 -7.30 28.28 10.19
C GLY A 24 -6.25 27.37 9.54
N CYS A 25 -5.46 27.91 8.60
CA CYS A 25 -4.32 27.21 8.02
C CYS A 25 -3.22 26.95 9.07
N GLU A 26 -2.87 27.94 9.89
CA GLU A 26 -1.91 27.78 11.00
C GLU A 26 -2.39 26.75 12.04
N LEU A 27 -3.68 26.77 12.39
CA LEU A 27 -4.26 25.77 13.29
C LEU A 27 -4.18 24.35 12.71
N LEU A 28 -4.47 24.18 11.42
CA LEU A 28 -4.35 22.89 10.73
C LEU A 28 -2.92 22.32 10.77
N PHE A 29 -1.92 23.18 10.60
CA PHE A 29 -0.51 22.79 10.73
C PHE A 29 -0.14 22.41 12.17
N ALA A 30 -0.70 23.12 13.16
CA ALA A 30 -0.43 22.89 14.57
C ALA A 30 -1.09 21.60 15.11
N GLU A 31 -2.36 21.35 14.75
CA GLU A 31 -3.18 20.27 15.32
C GLU A 31 -2.77 18.89 14.81
N TYR A 32 -2.48 18.77 13.51
CA TYR A 32 -2.14 17.48 12.92
C TYR A 32 -0.70 17.04 13.19
N ALA A 33 0.12 17.88 13.85
CA ALA A 33 1.57 17.69 13.93
C ALA A 33 2.16 17.22 12.59
N LEU A 34 1.56 17.72 11.49
CA LEU A 34 1.99 17.47 10.12
C LEU A 34 3.34 18.19 10.01
N LYS A 35 4.41 17.53 10.47
CA LYS A 35 5.75 17.76 9.97
C LYS A 35 5.63 17.58 8.47
N ARG A 36 5.33 18.68 7.76
CA ARG A 36 5.13 18.79 6.30
C ARG A 36 5.16 17.40 5.69
N GLU A 37 4.05 16.64 5.77
CA GLU A 37 4.05 15.31 5.18
C GLU A 37 4.44 15.54 3.73
N TYR A 38 5.63 15.04 3.38
CA TYR A 38 6.37 15.50 2.22
C TYR A 38 5.79 14.90 0.91
N GLY A 39 4.49 14.65 0.86
CA GLY A 39 3.73 14.45 -0.35
C GLY A 39 2.81 15.65 -0.53
N GLU A 40 2.98 16.39 -1.62
CA GLU A 40 1.90 17.25 -2.12
C GLU A 40 0.70 16.33 -2.41
N GLU A 41 -0.24 16.26 -1.48
CA GLU A 41 -1.48 15.53 -1.71
C GLU A 41 -2.29 16.31 -2.72
N SER A 42 -2.44 15.76 -3.93
CA SER A 42 -3.25 16.43 -4.93
C SER A 42 -4.72 16.43 -4.54
N THR A 43 -5.41 17.54 -4.80
CA THR A 43 -6.85 17.65 -4.58
C THR A 43 -7.63 16.57 -5.35
N LEU A 44 -7.14 16.20 -6.54
CA LEU A 44 -7.67 15.08 -7.32
C LEU A 44 -7.53 13.75 -6.58
N PHE A 45 -6.34 13.45 -6.04
CA PHE A 45 -6.12 12.22 -5.26
C PHE A 45 -7.10 12.15 -4.07
N ARG A 46 -7.26 13.24 -3.32
CA ARG A 46 -8.19 13.28 -2.19
C ARG A 46 -9.65 13.11 -2.64
N TYR A 47 -10.03 13.72 -3.77
CA TYR A 47 -11.36 13.53 -4.37
C TYR A 47 -11.62 12.06 -4.74
N GLU A 48 -10.68 11.43 -5.46
CA GLU A 48 -10.79 10.04 -5.91
C GLU A 48 -10.79 9.08 -4.72
N MET A 49 -9.97 9.32 -3.70
CA MET A 49 -9.94 8.53 -2.47
C MET A 49 -11.26 8.64 -1.69
N ASN A 50 -11.84 9.84 -1.59
CA ASN A 50 -13.12 10.05 -0.92
C ASN A 50 -14.27 9.40 -1.68
N LYS A 51 -14.27 9.48 -3.02
CA LYS A 51 -15.20 8.76 -3.89
C LYS A 51 -15.09 7.25 -3.73
N ALA A 52 -13.86 6.72 -3.77
CA ALA A 52 -13.61 5.30 -3.56
C ALA A 52 -14.03 4.84 -2.17
N SER A 53 -13.82 5.67 -1.14
CA SER A 53 -14.24 5.40 0.24
C SER A 53 -15.75 5.50 0.42
N SER A 54 -16.44 6.45 -0.24
CA SER A 54 -17.91 6.57 -0.18
C SER A 54 -18.60 5.41 -0.88
N ASP A 55 -17.99 4.92 -1.96
CA ASP A 55 -18.47 3.79 -2.74
C ASP A 55 -17.97 2.45 -2.17
N PHE A 56 -17.24 2.48 -1.04
CA PHE A 56 -16.69 1.30 -0.41
C PHE A 56 -17.81 0.48 0.24
N SER A 57 -18.26 -0.56 -0.46
CA SER A 57 -19.08 -1.60 0.14
C SER A 57 -18.33 -2.22 1.32
N HIS A 58 -18.97 -2.33 2.48
CA HIS A 58 -18.40 -3.01 3.65
C HIS A 58 -18.34 -4.55 3.47
N GLU A 59 -18.59 -5.02 2.25
CA GLU A 59 -18.46 -6.41 1.83
C GLU A 59 -17.00 -6.69 1.46
N TYR A 60 -16.26 -7.18 2.45
CA TYR A 60 -14.90 -7.65 2.23
C TYR A 60 -14.92 -8.98 1.46
N VAL A 61 -14.63 -8.92 0.16
CA VAL A 61 -14.53 -10.12 -0.69
C VAL A 61 -13.08 -10.61 -0.73
N TRP A 62 -12.87 -11.87 -0.38
CA TRP A 62 -11.59 -12.54 -0.54
C TRP A 62 -11.61 -13.38 -1.83
N PRO A 63 -10.63 -13.25 -2.74
CA PRO A 63 -10.56 -14.13 -3.90
C PRO A 63 -10.40 -15.60 -3.46
N ALA A 64 -11.03 -16.53 -4.18
CA ALA A 64 -11.02 -17.94 -3.83
C ALA A 64 -9.60 -18.53 -3.81
N GLY A 65 -8.71 -18.14 -4.73
CA GLY A 65 -7.28 -18.49 -4.72
C GLY A 65 -6.40 -17.55 -3.89
N GLY A 66 -7.02 -16.68 -3.09
CA GLY A 66 -6.36 -15.66 -2.28
C GLY A 66 -5.90 -14.43 -3.07
N LEU A 67 -5.31 -13.46 -2.38
CA LEU A 67 -4.89 -12.18 -2.99
C LEU A 67 -3.89 -12.34 -4.15
N SER A 68 -3.22 -13.48 -4.26
CA SER A 68 -2.32 -13.78 -5.39
C SER A 68 -3.05 -13.80 -6.74
N ASP A 69 -4.35 -14.14 -6.76
CA ASP A 69 -5.16 -14.16 -7.98
C ASP A 69 -5.24 -12.78 -8.65
N ILE A 70 -5.25 -11.71 -7.86
CA ILE A 70 -5.28 -10.33 -8.36
C ILE A 70 -3.98 -10.03 -9.12
N ALA A 71 -2.84 -10.31 -8.50
CA ALA A 71 -1.53 -10.10 -9.14
C ALA A 71 -1.39 -10.95 -10.41
N ASN A 72 -1.81 -12.21 -10.35
CA ASN A 72 -1.81 -13.12 -11.49
C ASN A 72 -2.72 -12.64 -12.63
N ALA A 73 -3.90 -12.09 -12.31
CA ALA A 73 -4.82 -11.56 -13.31
C ALA A 73 -4.23 -10.33 -14.02
N VAL A 74 -3.61 -9.42 -13.27
CA VAL A 74 -2.90 -8.26 -13.82
C VAL A 74 -1.75 -8.70 -14.73
N GLU A 75 -0.94 -9.66 -14.29
CA GLU A 75 0.16 -10.22 -15.08
C GLU A 75 -0.34 -10.80 -16.41
N ARG A 76 -1.37 -11.65 -16.38
CA ARG A 76 -1.98 -12.23 -17.60
C ARG A 76 -2.52 -11.15 -18.52
N SER A 77 -3.15 -10.11 -17.95
CA SER A 77 -3.65 -8.98 -18.74
C SER A 77 -2.52 -8.25 -19.46
N ALA A 78 -1.47 -7.87 -18.73
CA ALA A 78 -0.30 -7.18 -19.30
C ALA A 78 0.36 -7.99 -20.43
N LYS A 79 0.55 -9.30 -20.23
CA LYS A 79 1.11 -10.18 -21.26
C LYS A 79 0.25 -10.23 -22.53
N ARG A 80 -1.09 -10.23 -22.40
CA ARG A 80 -2.02 -10.17 -23.55
C ARG A 80 -1.86 -8.88 -24.36
N PHE A 81 -1.46 -7.78 -23.72
CA PHE A 81 -1.13 -6.52 -24.38
C PHE A 81 0.33 -6.43 -24.87
N GLY A 82 1.07 -7.54 -24.87
CA GLY A 82 2.44 -7.61 -25.40
C GLY A 82 3.53 -7.13 -24.45
N VAL A 83 3.20 -6.92 -23.16
CA VAL A 83 4.21 -6.55 -22.16
C VAL A 83 5.18 -7.71 -21.95
N LYS A 84 6.48 -7.44 -22.10
CA LYS A 84 7.55 -8.37 -21.75
C LYS A 84 7.86 -8.24 -20.27
N MET A 85 7.76 -9.33 -19.53
CA MET A 85 7.98 -9.36 -18.09
C MET A 85 9.18 -10.23 -17.76
N TYR A 86 10.09 -9.69 -16.95
CA TYR A 86 11.30 -10.37 -16.50
C TYR A 86 11.25 -10.47 -14.97
N ALA A 87 11.02 -11.68 -14.47
CA ALA A 87 10.97 -11.95 -13.04
C ALA A 87 12.35 -12.38 -12.52
N LYS A 88 12.57 -12.21 -11.21
CA LYS A 88 13.83 -12.55 -10.52
C LYS A 88 15.06 -11.77 -11.02
N GLU A 89 14.84 -10.63 -11.68
CA GLU A 89 15.89 -9.71 -12.10
C GLU A 89 16.01 -8.57 -11.10
N LYS A 90 17.03 -8.64 -10.22
CA LYS A 90 17.27 -7.57 -9.26
C LYS A 90 17.91 -6.39 -9.98
N VAL A 91 17.24 -5.23 -9.91
CA VAL A 91 17.83 -3.97 -10.38
C VAL A 91 18.96 -3.58 -9.43
N LYS A 92 20.17 -3.39 -9.97
CA LYS A 92 21.36 -2.99 -9.22
C LYS A 92 21.65 -1.51 -9.37
N THR A 93 21.61 -1.01 -10.59
CA THR A 93 21.94 0.39 -10.87
C THR A 93 20.93 1.05 -11.82
N LEU A 94 20.69 2.33 -11.58
CA LEU A 94 19.85 3.20 -12.40
C LEU A 94 20.64 4.43 -12.77
N ASN A 95 20.99 4.56 -14.04
CA ASN A 95 21.76 5.68 -14.53
C ASN A 95 21.05 6.46 -15.62
N ARG A 96 21.43 7.73 -15.80
CA ARG A 96 21.07 8.52 -16.98
C ARG A 96 22.23 8.53 -17.95
N LYS A 97 21.97 8.17 -19.20
CA LYS A 97 22.94 8.23 -20.29
C LYS A 97 22.29 8.92 -21.49
N ASP A 98 22.87 10.03 -21.90
CA ASP A 98 22.30 10.91 -22.92
C ASP A 98 20.85 11.32 -22.53
N ASN A 99 19.89 11.14 -23.44
CA ASN A 99 18.46 11.41 -23.19
C ASN A 99 17.67 10.14 -22.82
N MET A 100 18.33 9.15 -22.19
CA MET A 100 17.73 7.87 -21.82
C MET A 100 18.10 7.45 -20.40
N PHE A 101 17.21 6.65 -19.81
CA PHE A 101 17.46 5.91 -18.58
C PHE A 101 18.05 4.55 -18.91
N VAL A 102 19.10 4.17 -18.20
CA VAL A 102 19.76 2.87 -18.32
C VAL A 102 19.59 2.12 -17.01
N VAL A 103 18.91 0.98 -17.09
CA VAL A 103 18.64 0.08 -15.98
C VAL A 103 19.57 -1.12 -16.09
N HIS A 104 20.40 -1.34 -15.08
CA HIS A 104 21.21 -2.54 -14.97
C HIS A 104 20.61 -3.49 -13.95
N THR A 105 20.46 -4.73 -14.37
CA THR A 105 20.03 -5.86 -13.54
C THR A 105 21.18 -6.86 -13.42
N ASP A 106 20.92 -8.03 -12.82
CA ASP A 106 21.91 -9.10 -12.75
C ASP A 106 22.29 -9.62 -14.13
N ASN A 107 21.31 -9.78 -15.03
CA ASN A 107 21.53 -10.43 -16.33
C ASN A 107 21.32 -9.50 -17.54
N PHE A 108 20.65 -8.36 -17.35
CA PHE A 108 20.27 -7.47 -18.44
C PHE A 108 20.70 -6.02 -18.23
N THR A 109 20.92 -5.34 -19.35
CA THR A 109 20.98 -3.88 -19.43
C THR A 109 19.88 -3.40 -20.36
N VAL A 110 19.02 -2.51 -19.87
CA VAL A 110 17.86 -2.00 -20.60
C VAL A 110 17.94 -0.48 -20.67
N SER A 111 17.79 0.06 -21.88
CA SER A 111 17.73 1.51 -22.11
C SER A 111 16.31 1.92 -22.48
N THR A 112 15.76 2.94 -21.82
CA THR A 112 14.40 3.44 -22.05
C THR A 112 14.32 4.97 -22.00
N LYS A 113 13.36 5.55 -22.71
CA LYS A 113 13.05 7.00 -22.64
C LYS A 113 12.21 7.38 -21.42
N LYS A 114 11.41 6.43 -20.91
CA LYS A 114 10.53 6.63 -19.75
C LYS A 114 10.74 5.49 -18.78
N LEU A 115 10.95 5.84 -17.51
CA LEU A 115 11.18 4.90 -16.42
C LEU A 115 10.13 5.13 -15.33
N VAL A 116 9.46 4.05 -14.91
CA VAL A 116 8.55 4.04 -13.76
C VAL A 116 9.14 3.11 -12.72
N ILE A 117 9.29 3.59 -11.49
CA ILE A 117 9.89 2.86 -10.38
C ILE A 117 8.78 2.57 -9.36
N ALA A 118 8.33 1.32 -9.32
CA ALA A 118 7.26 0.85 -8.42
C ALA A 118 7.82 -0.16 -7.42
N VAL A 119 8.88 0.23 -6.69
CA VAL A 119 9.49 -0.58 -5.63
C VAL A 119 9.36 0.14 -4.29
N PRO A 120 9.20 -0.60 -3.18
CA PRO A 120 9.13 0.02 -1.87
C PRO A 120 10.45 0.71 -1.51
N SER A 121 10.38 1.74 -0.67
CA SER A 121 11.52 2.59 -0.30
C SER A 121 12.69 1.80 0.28
N PHE A 122 12.44 0.76 1.08
CA PHE A 122 13.50 -0.09 1.65
C PHE A 122 14.29 -0.83 0.56
N ALA A 123 13.62 -1.38 -0.45
CA ALA A 123 14.29 -2.08 -1.55
C ALA A 123 15.02 -1.08 -2.46
N PHE A 124 14.46 0.12 -2.62
CA PHE A 124 15.07 1.19 -3.41
C PHE A 124 16.41 1.66 -2.83
N LYS A 125 16.61 1.59 -1.50
CA LYS A 125 17.88 1.97 -0.84
C LYS A 125 19.07 1.16 -1.34
N GLU A 126 18.87 -0.06 -1.82
CA GLU A 126 19.94 -0.92 -2.34
C GLU A 126 20.35 -0.59 -3.79
N ILE A 127 19.51 0.14 -4.53
CA ILE A 127 19.76 0.47 -5.95
C ILE A 127 20.72 1.66 -6.05
N THR A 128 21.82 1.55 -6.78
CA THR A 128 22.81 2.64 -6.93
C THR A 128 22.69 3.36 -8.29
N GLY A 129 23.54 4.35 -8.55
CA GLY A 129 23.53 5.14 -9.79
C GLY A 129 23.04 6.58 -9.61
N ASP A 130 23.25 7.44 -10.62
CA ASP A 130 22.98 8.88 -10.52
C ASP A 130 21.49 9.19 -10.30
N VAL A 131 20.60 8.50 -11.03
CA VAL A 131 19.14 8.66 -10.88
C VAL A 131 18.69 8.18 -9.50
N ALA A 132 19.23 7.06 -9.02
CA ALA A 132 18.89 6.56 -7.70
C ALA A 132 19.41 7.47 -6.59
N ALA A 133 20.61 8.05 -6.74
CA ALA A 133 21.17 9.01 -5.80
C ALA A 133 20.36 10.31 -5.75
N GLU A 134 19.95 10.85 -6.90
CA GLU A 134 19.08 12.01 -7.03
C GLU A 134 17.76 11.80 -6.27
N ILE A 135 17.09 10.66 -6.52
CA ILE A 135 15.83 10.32 -5.86
C ILE A 135 16.03 10.17 -4.34
N LYS A 136 17.07 9.46 -3.88
CA LYS A 136 17.35 9.28 -2.44
C LYS A 136 17.75 10.57 -1.73
N SER A 137 18.27 11.54 -2.45
CA SER A 137 18.60 12.85 -1.88
C SER A 137 17.34 13.59 -1.42
N ASN A 138 16.19 13.25 -2.01
CA ASN A 138 14.90 13.83 -1.69
C ASN A 138 14.49 13.50 -0.23
N PRO A 139 14.28 14.53 0.64
CA PRO A 139 13.82 14.35 2.01
C PRO A 139 12.57 13.48 2.14
N CYS A 140 11.65 13.53 1.17
CA CYS A 140 10.39 12.77 1.16
C CYS A 140 10.61 11.25 1.30
N LEU A 141 11.78 10.73 0.90
CA LEU A 141 12.08 9.30 0.87
C LEU A 141 12.93 8.82 2.05
N LYS A 142 13.27 9.73 2.98
CA LYS A 142 14.12 9.41 4.15
C LYS A 142 13.32 8.84 5.34
N GLU A 143 12.03 9.17 5.45
CA GLU A 143 11.21 8.86 6.62
C GLU A 143 10.21 7.73 6.36
N PHE A 144 10.70 6.51 6.11
CA PHE A 144 9.84 5.31 6.12
C PHE A 144 10.29 4.37 7.23
N PHE A 145 9.43 4.23 8.25
CA PHE A 145 9.58 3.22 9.29
C PHE A 145 9.01 1.90 8.78
N LEU A 146 9.85 0.87 8.73
CA LEU A 146 9.40 -0.49 8.46
C LEU A 146 8.87 -1.09 9.76
N THR A 147 7.55 -1.19 9.88
CA THR A 147 6.97 -2.15 10.82
C THR A 147 7.03 -3.52 10.16
N LEU A 148 7.76 -4.46 10.75
CA LEU A 148 7.80 -5.85 10.28
C LEU A 148 6.56 -6.59 10.79
N PRO A 149 5.56 -6.89 9.95
CA PRO A 149 4.42 -7.67 10.40
C PRO A 149 4.85 -9.14 10.55
N LEU A 150 4.67 -9.70 11.74
CA LEU A 150 4.78 -11.15 11.94
C LEU A 150 3.42 -11.80 11.68
N LYS A 151 3.37 -12.71 10.71
CA LYS A 151 2.19 -13.55 10.46
C LYS A 151 2.50 -14.98 10.90
N LEU A 152 1.70 -15.49 11.83
CA LEU A 152 1.74 -16.89 12.25
C LEU A 152 0.43 -17.56 11.86
N GLN A 153 0.52 -18.71 11.22
CA GLN A 153 -0.63 -19.52 10.85
C GLN A 153 -0.51 -20.88 11.51
N ARG A 154 -1.61 -21.35 12.12
CA ARG A 154 -1.69 -22.66 12.74
C ARG A 154 -2.90 -23.40 12.21
N PHE A 155 -2.69 -24.65 11.83
CA PHE A 155 -3.74 -25.55 11.35
C PHE A 155 -4.09 -26.53 12.45
N TYR A 156 -5.38 -26.78 12.62
CA TYR A 156 -5.91 -27.75 13.58
C TYR A 156 -6.76 -28.76 12.83
N SER A 157 -6.78 -30.02 13.29
CA SER A 157 -7.55 -31.09 12.66
C SER A 157 -9.06 -30.91 12.76
N TYR A 158 -9.52 -30.11 13.72
CA TYR A 158 -10.91 -29.71 13.90
C TYR A 158 -10.99 -28.27 14.44
N PRO A 159 -12.07 -27.53 14.16
CA PRO A 159 -12.21 -26.11 14.53
C PRO A 159 -12.61 -25.98 16.01
N TRP A 160 -11.69 -26.30 16.94
CA TRP A 160 -11.97 -26.29 18.39
C TRP A 160 -12.54 -24.97 18.91
N TRP A 161 -12.25 -23.85 18.23
CA TRP A 161 -12.76 -22.51 18.56
C TRP A 161 -14.27 -22.36 18.36
N GLU A 162 -14.91 -23.21 17.56
CA GLU A 162 -16.38 -23.21 17.38
C GLU A 162 -17.11 -23.73 18.64
N ASN A 163 -16.43 -24.54 19.45
CA ASN A 163 -16.98 -25.10 20.69
C ASN A 163 -16.72 -24.22 21.91
N VAL A 164 -16.07 -23.07 21.75
CA VAL A 164 -15.93 -22.07 22.82
C VAL A 164 -17.26 -21.33 22.95
N THR A 165 -18.27 -22.02 23.45
CA THR A 165 -19.54 -21.40 23.81
C THR A 165 -19.33 -20.48 25.01
N SER A 166 -20.10 -19.40 25.03
CA SER A 166 -20.28 -18.36 26.07
C SER A 166 -20.55 -18.88 27.50
N SER A 167 -20.47 -20.18 27.75
CA SER A 167 -20.64 -20.80 29.07
C SER A 167 -19.51 -20.48 30.05
N HIS A 168 -18.30 -20.15 29.57
CA HIS A 168 -17.19 -19.72 30.45
C HIS A 168 -17.05 -18.20 30.57
N TYR A 169 -17.57 -17.45 29.59
CA TYR A 169 -17.52 -16.01 29.55
C TYR A 169 -18.87 -15.53 29.01
N ASN A 170 -19.64 -14.87 29.87
CA ASN A 170 -20.97 -14.31 29.63
C ASN A 170 -20.90 -13.17 28.58
N LEU A 171 -20.45 -13.48 27.38
CA LEU A 171 -20.09 -12.55 26.33
C LEU A 171 -21.03 -12.76 25.14
N THR A 172 -21.73 -11.68 24.78
CA THR A 172 -22.58 -11.54 23.59
C THR A 172 -21.78 -11.46 22.29
N LEU A 173 -20.46 -11.58 22.36
CA LEU A 173 -19.53 -11.36 21.27
C LEU A 173 -19.44 -12.60 20.37
N LYS A 174 -19.39 -12.38 19.06
CA LYS A 174 -19.18 -13.45 18.07
C LYS A 174 -17.75 -14.00 18.21
N PRO A 175 -17.46 -15.27 17.85
CA PRO A 175 -16.14 -15.87 18.02
C PRO A 175 -14.97 -15.03 17.47
N PHE A 176 -15.16 -14.33 16.35
CA PHE A 176 -14.15 -13.45 15.75
C PHE A 176 -13.77 -12.23 16.62
N GLU A 177 -14.68 -11.79 17.48
CA GLU A 177 -14.49 -10.64 18.38
C GLU A 177 -13.78 -11.06 19.67
N ILE A 178 -13.86 -12.35 20.04
CA ILE A 178 -13.24 -12.93 21.25
C ILE A 178 -11.70 -12.97 21.12
N PHE A 179 -11.18 -13.13 19.90
CA PHE A 179 -9.75 -13.33 19.66
C PHE A 179 -8.98 -12.04 19.31
N ARG A 180 -9.49 -10.86 19.70
CA ARG A 180 -8.66 -9.65 19.77
C ARG A 180 -7.80 -9.72 21.04
N SER A 181 -6.54 -10.10 20.89
CA SER A 181 -5.57 -10.06 21.99
C SER A 181 -5.34 -8.61 22.45
N ALA A 182 -5.37 -8.39 23.77
CA ALA A 182 -5.02 -7.11 24.40
C ALA A 182 -3.50 -6.83 24.44
N ALA A 183 -2.67 -7.71 23.84
CA ALA A 183 -1.27 -7.42 23.65
C ALA A 183 -1.10 -6.33 22.57
N THR A 184 -0.06 -5.51 22.70
CA THR A 184 0.34 -4.44 21.75
C THR A 184 0.63 -4.91 20.32
N CYS A 185 0.41 -6.19 20.03
CA CYS A 185 0.45 -6.76 18.69
C CYS A 185 -0.98 -6.83 18.15
N LEU A 186 -1.24 -6.19 17.00
CA LEU A 186 -2.45 -6.40 16.20
C LEU A 186 -2.56 -7.88 15.79
N VAL A 187 -3.18 -8.70 16.63
CA VAL A 187 -3.50 -10.10 16.32
C VAL A 187 -4.95 -10.13 15.86
N GLY A 188 -5.16 -10.30 14.56
CA GLY A 188 -6.45 -10.66 13.98
C GLY A 188 -6.44 -12.14 13.65
N THR A 189 -7.27 -12.95 14.32
CA THR A 189 -7.53 -14.32 13.87
C THR A 189 -8.63 -14.28 12.82
N MET A 190 -8.29 -14.55 11.56
CA MET A 190 -9.28 -14.82 10.53
C MET A 190 -9.47 -16.34 10.45
N PRO A 191 -10.61 -16.91 10.88
CA PRO A 191 -10.93 -18.30 10.57
C PRO A 191 -11.04 -18.43 9.05
N TYR A 192 -10.28 -19.38 8.53
CA TYR A 192 -10.28 -19.73 7.13
C TYR A 192 -11.57 -20.54 6.85
N SER A 193 -12.49 -19.98 6.08
CA SER A 193 -13.76 -20.64 5.71
C SER A 193 -13.61 -21.70 4.60
N GLY A 194 -12.38 -21.92 4.10
CA GLY A 194 -12.11 -22.98 3.13
C GLY A 194 -12.00 -24.33 3.82
N ARG A 195 -12.84 -25.30 3.46
CA ARG A 195 -12.60 -26.72 3.76
C ARG A 195 -11.27 -27.11 3.13
N ALA A 196 -10.20 -27.16 3.93
CA ALA A 196 -8.95 -27.77 3.53
C ALA A 196 -9.18 -29.28 3.46
N THR A 197 -9.56 -29.79 2.29
CA THR A 197 -9.38 -31.22 2.00
C THR A 197 -7.88 -31.44 1.79
N PRO A 198 -7.22 -32.29 2.60
CA PRO A 198 -5.87 -32.72 2.31
C PRO A 198 -5.89 -33.50 0.98
N ARG A 199 -4.99 -33.16 0.05
CA ARG A 199 -4.55 -34.08 -0.99
C ARG A 199 -3.29 -34.78 -0.51
#